data_AF-A0A2U1KAB2-F1
#
_entry.id   AF-A0A2U1KAB2-F1
#
_cell.length_a   1.000
_cell.length_b   1.000
_cell.length_c   1.000
_cell.angle_alpha   90.00
_cell.angle_beta   90.00
_cell.angle_gamma   90.00
#
_symmetry.space_group_name_H-M   'P 1'
#
loop_
_entity.id
_entity.type
_entity.pdbx_description
1 polymer ?
#
loop_
_entity_poly.entity_id
_entity_poly.type
_entity_poly.pdbx_seq_one_letter_code
_entity_poly.pdbx_strand_id
1 'polypeptide(L)'
;MEDGPVLLYSNSVNSQDPTIPYPWLVFNEKVKVNSVFLRDSTAVSDSVVLIFGGSVSRGVTDGHLKMLGGYLEFFMKPGLAGTYLALKRELDELIQIKLLNPKIDIGNDNELLESLKLLVSGDRCEGRFVYGRKVSPISKNSGKESVKKSPSSTNGNIAEHDNSKNHLQTLLLRAGHQPPTYKTSQLKNNKFRSTVVFNGLDFVGQPSGSKKLAEKSAASEALQWLTGETQSSQKAMDHISTILKKSKKKNRVPTSKWG
;
A
#
# COMPACT_ATOMS: atom_id res chain seq x y z
N MET A 1 13.77 -9.37 -19.20
CA MET A 1 12.60 -10.22 -19.50
C MET A 1 12.27 -10.94 -18.22
N GLU A 2 11.06 -10.76 -17.69
CA GLU A 2 10.63 -11.47 -16.47
C GLU A 2 10.36 -12.94 -16.80
N ASP A 3 10.78 -13.86 -15.92
CA ASP A 3 10.58 -15.30 -16.13
C ASP A 3 9.14 -15.76 -15.85
N GLY A 4 8.31 -14.88 -15.27
CA GLY A 4 6.97 -15.22 -14.81
C GLY A 4 7.02 -16.16 -13.59
N PRO A 5 6.02 -17.05 -13.43
CA PRO A 5 6.04 -18.07 -12.40
C PRO A 5 7.26 -18.99 -12.51
N VAL A 6 7.93 -19.23 -11.39
CA VAL A 6 9.09 -20.12 -11.28
C VAL A 6 8.83 -21.22 -10.27
N LEU A 7 9.58 -22.32 -10.37
CA LEU A 7 9.48 -23.48 -9.49
C LEU A 7 10.78 -23.63 -8.67
N LEU A 8 10.69 -24.27 -7.51
CA LEU A 8 11.88 -24.70 -6.78
C LEU A 8 12.43 -26.00 -7.38
N TYR A 9 13.74 -26.09 -7.51
CA TYR A 9 14.38 -27.32 -7.94
C TYR A 9 14.23 -28.41 -6.87
N SER A 10 14.01 -29.67 -7.28
CA SER A 10 13.72 -30.78 -6.36
C SER A 10 14.79 -31.02 -5.30
N ASN A 11 16.04 -30.66 -5.58
CA ASN A 11 17.15 -30.82 -4.63
C ASN A 11 17.35 -29.58 -3.74
N SER A 12 16.56 -28.52 -3.94
CA SER A 12 16.54 -27.37 -3.02
C SER A 12 15.90 -27.79 -1.72
N VAL A 13 16.48 -27.40 -0.58
CA VAL A 13 15.90 -27.67 0.75
C VAL A 13 14.51 -27.05 0.86
N ASN A 14 14.30 -25.85 0.31
CA ASN A 14 13.00 -25.18 0.32
C ASN A 14 11.94 -25.90 -0.54
N SER A 15 12.32 -26.82 -1.43
CA SER A 15 11.35 -27.63 -2.19
C SER A 15 10.77 -28.79 -1.38
N GLN A 16 11.44 -29.17 -0.31
CA GLN A 16 11.06 -30.26 0.58
C GLN A 16 10.27 -29.77 1.80
N ASP A 17 10.27 -28.46 2.06
CA ASP A 17 9.54 -27.85 3.16
C ASP A 17 8.08 -27.58 2.73
N PRO A 18 7.07 -28.02 3.52
CA PRO A 18 5.67 -27.73 3.22
C PRO A 18 5.34 -26.22 3.29
N THR A 19 6.11 -25.43 4.04
CA THR A 19 5.81 -24.01 4.27
C THR A 19 7.08 -23.17 4.40
N ILE A 20 7.27 -22.24 3.47
CA ILE A 20 8.37 -21.28 3.56
C ILE A 20 7.97 -20.17 4.54
N PRO A 21 8.76 -19.90 5.59
CA PRO A 21 8.36 -19.01 6.69
C PRO A 21 8.34 -17.52 6.31
N TYR A 22 9.01 -17.14 5.21
CA TYR A 22 9.14 -15.76 4.77
C TYR A 22 8.56 -15.54 3.37
N PRO A 23 8.07 -14.33 3.05
CA PRO A 23 7.38 -14.06 1.79
C PRO A 23 8.31 -13.96 0.57
N TRP A 24 9.63 -13.82 0.77
CA TRP A 24 10.60 -13.66 -0.30
C TRP A 24 11.58 -14.81 -0.38
N LEU A 25 12.01 -15.10 -1.60
CA LEU A 25 13.15 -15.97 -1.88
C LEU A 25 14.20 -15.19 -2.66
N VAL A 26 15.42 -15.17 -2.14
CA VAL A 26 16.62 -14.81 -2.91
C VAL A 26 17.23 -16.09 -3.46
N PHE A 27 17.79 -16.03 -4.67
CA PHE A 27 18.41 -17.16 -5.35
C PHE A 27 19.68 -16.70 -6.06
N ASN A 28 20.65 -17.59 -6.22
CA ASN A 28 21.86 -17.33 -7.00
C ASN A 28 21.74 -17.89 -8.42
N GLU A 29 21.28 -19.14 -8.57
CA GLU A 29 21.19 -19.80 -9.87
C GLU A 29 19.75 -20.19 -10.24
N LYS A 30 19.37 -19.87 -11.49
CA LYS A 30 18.17 -20.41 -12.13
C LYS A 30 18.55 -21.21 -13.38
N VAL A 31 17.82 -22.29 -13.62
CA VAL A 31 17.98 -23.13 -14.82
C VAL A 31 16.66 -23.21 -15.56
N LYS A 32 16.69 -23.08 -16.89
CA LYS A 32 15.53 -23.25 -17.76
C LYS A 32 15.68 -24.52 -18.59
N VAL A 33 14.73 -25.43 -18.43
CA VAL A 33 14.58 -26.61 -19.30
C VAL A 33 13.21 -26.52 -19.98
N ASN A 34 12.17 -27.10 -19.36
CA ASN A 34 10.77 -26.94 -19.78
C ASN A 34 10.05 -25.85 -18.97
N SER A 35 10.59 -25.51 -17.81
CA SER A 35 10.15 -24.43 -16.93
C SER A 35 11.38 -23.83 -16.26
N VAL A 36 11.22 -22.68 -15.61
CA VAL A 36 12.31 -22.03 -14.86
C VAL A 36 12.33 -22.56 -13.44
N PHE A 37 13.49 -23.06 -13.02
CA PHE A 37 13.72 -23.62 -11.70
C PHE A 37 14.79 -22.82 -10.95
N LEU A 38 14.57 -22.54 -9.67
CA LEU A 38 15.58 -21.97 -8.77
C LEU A 38 16.35 -23.12 -8.10
N ARG A 39 17.66 -23.19 -8.31
CA ARG A 39 18.49 -24.29 -7.75
C ARG A 39 18.73 -24.11 -6.27
N ASP A 40 19.29 -22.97 -5.93
CA ASP A 40 19.54 -22.55 -4.57
C ASP A 40 18.59 -21.40 -4.23
N SER A 41 18.08 -21.40 -3.01
CA SER A 41 17.25 -20.31 -2.53
C SER A 41 17.33 -20.16 -1.03
N THR A 42 17.19 -18.92 -0.57
CA THR A 42 17.11 -18.57 0.85
C THR A 42 15.86 -17.73 1.06
N ALA A 43 15.04 -18.14 2.03
CA ALA A 43 13.86 -17.38 2.42
C ALA A 43 14.29 -16.15 3.25
N VAL A 44 13.78 -14.97 2.90
CA VAL A 44 14.16 -13.70 3.55
C VAL A 44 12.94 -12.83 3.86
N SER A 45 13.05 -12.05 4.92
CA SER A 45 11.97 -11.21 5.45
C SER A 45 11.81 -9.89 4.68
N ASP A 46 10.72 -9.17 4.94
CA ASP A 46 10.48 -7.84 4.35
C ASP A 46 11.58 -6.84 4.73
N SER A 47 12.03 -6.86 6.00
CA SER A 47 13.12 -6.03 6.50
C SER A 47 14.39 -6.19 5.67
N VAL A 48 14.76 -7.44 5.36
CA VAL A 48 15.98 -7.73 4.60
C VAL A 48 15.88 -7.12 3.21
N VAL A 49 14.75 -7.31 2.53
CA VAL A 49 14.51 -6.73 1.19
C VAL A 49 14.50 -5.20 1.28
N LEU A 50 13.78 -4.60 2.22
CA LEU A 50 13.63 -3.15 2.34
C LEU A 50 14.94 -2.44 2.67
N ILE A 51 15.78 -3.02 3.54
CA ILE A 51 17.05 -2.41 3.96
C ILE A 51 18.15 -2.62 2.91
N PHE A 52 18.35 -3.86 2.44
CA PHE A 52 19.48 -4.23 1.59
C PHE A 52 19.16 -4.30 0.10
N GLY A 53 17.89 -4.19 -0.27
CA GLY A 53 17.46 -4.13 -1.66
C GLY A 53 17.75 -2.79 -2.32
N GLY A 54 17.06 -2.55 -3.44
CA GLY A 54 17.19 -1.34 -4.23
C GLY A 54 16.65 -0.08 -3.54
N SER A 55 16.62 1.03 -4.27
CA SER A 55 16.12 2.30 -3.76
C SER A 55 14.64 2.19 -3.36
N VAL A 56 14.34 2.60 -2.13
CA VAL A 56 12.99 2.61 -1.57
C VAL A 56 12.45 4.03 -1.59
N SER A 57 11.20 4.18 -2.03
CA SER A 57 10.52 5.47 -2.12
C SER A 57 9.12 5.38 -1.50
N ARG A 58 8.58 6.53 -1.09
CA ARG A 58 7.19 6.60 -0.61
C ARG A 58 6.22 6.39 -1.76
N GLY A 59 5.13 5.69 -1.46
CA GLY A 59 4.02 5.51 -2.37
C GLY A 59 2.94 6.57 -2.24
N VAL A 60 1.76 6.24 -2.78
CA VAL A 60 0.62 7.17 -2.86
C VAL A 60 0.02 7.50 -1.49
N THR A 61 0.10 6.55 -0.55
CA THR A 61 -0.52 6.65 0.78
C THR A 61 0.55 6.54 1.86
N ASP A 62 0.23 7.05 3.05
CA ASP A 62 1.09 6.86 4.22
C ASP A 62 1.28 5.36 4.51
N GLY A 63 2.50 4.97 4.85
CA GLY A 63 2.83 3.56 5.10
C GLY A 63 3.04 2.70 3.85
N HIS A 64 2.87 3.26 2.64
CA HIS A 64 3.18 2.58 1.39
C HIS A 64 4.62 2.89 0.96
N LEU A 65 5.43 1.84 0.79
CA LEU A 65 6.79 1.91 0.25
C LEU A 65 6.86 1.19 -1.10
N LYS A 66 7.66 1.73 -2.02
CA LYS A 66 7.88 1.18 -3.36
C LYS A 66 9.36 1.02 -3.65
N MET A 67 9.70 -0.07 -4.33
CA MET A 67 11.02 -0.35 -4.88
C MET A 67 10.90 -0.72 -6.36
N LEU A 68 11.97 -0.49 -7.14
CA LEU A 68 12.03 -0.82 -8.57
C LEU A 68 10.84 -0.22 -9.36
N GLY A 69 10.55 1.06 -9.14
CA GLY A 69 9.45 1.76 -9.81
C GLY A 69 8.04 1.29 -9.42
N GLY A 70 7.91 0.54 -8.32
CA GLY A 70 6.64 -0.05 -7.88
C GLY A 70 6.44 -1.49 -8.33
N TYR A 71 7.48 -2.14 -8.88
CA TYR A 71 7.45 -3.59 -9.08
C TYR A 71 7.32 -4.34 -7.73
N LEU A 72 7.99 -3.83 -6.70
CA LEU A 72 7.79 -4.27 -5.32
C LEU A 72 7.08 -3.17 -4.54
N GLU A 73 5.95 -3.51 -3.92
CA GLU A 73 5.17 -2.62 -3.07
C GLU A 73 4.99 -3.24 -1.68
N PHE A 74 5.18 -2.42 -0.64
CA PHE A 74 5.09 -2.81 0.75
C PHE A 74 4.11 -1.88 1.47
N PHE A 75 3.20 -2.46 2.25
CA PHE A 75 2.19 -1.73 3.01
C PHE A 75 2.34 -2.04 4.49
N MET A 76 2.50 -0.99 5.29
CA MET A 76 2.75 -1.12 6.73
C MET A 76 2.27 0.13 7.47
N LYS A 77 2.44 0.15 8.80
CA LYS A 77 2.14 1.33 9.61
C LYS A 77 2.99 2.53 9.17
N PRO A 78 2.43 3.75 9.07
CA PRO A 78 3.18 4.94 8.65
C PRO A 78 4.47 5.19 9.43
N GLY A 79 4.45 4.98 10.75
CA GLY A 79 5.64 5.12 11.60
C GLY A 79 6.73 4.13 11.21
N LEU A 80 6.39 2.86 11.02
CA LEU A 80 7.33 1.81 10.62
C LEU A 80 7.92 2.08 9.22
N ALA A 81 7.09 2.53 8.27
CA ALA A 81 7.57 2.95 6.95
C ALA A 81 8.58 4.11 7.03
N GLY A 82 8.32 5.07 7.93
CA GLY A 82 9.26 6.15 8.24
C GLY A 82 10.59 5.63 8.79
N THR A 83 10.54 4.67 9.72
CA THR A 83 11.72 4.02 10.30
C THR A 83 12.56 3.31 9.24
N TYR A 84 11.96 2.52 8.34
CA TYR A 84 12.70 1.87 7.25
C TYR A 84 13.42 2.88 6.35
N LEU A 85 12.75 3.96 5.97
CA LEU A 85 13.34 5.00 5.12
C LEU A 85 14.51 5.72 5.80
N ALA A 86 14.37 6.03 7.09
CA ALA A 86 15.42 6.67 7.87
C ALA A 86 16.65 5.77 8.02
N LEU A 87 16.44 4.52 8.48
CA LEU A 87 17.51 3.55 8.68
C LEU A 87 18.20 3.17 7.38
N LYS A 88 17.46 3.02 6.27
CA LYS A 88 18.07 2.77 4.96
C LYS A 88 18.98 3.92 4.53
N ARG A 89 18.51 5.16 4.65
CA ARG A 89 19.33 6.34 4.31
C ARG A 89 20.61 6.38 5.14
N GLU A 90 20.51 6.19 6.45
CA GLU A 90 21.66 6.21 7.35
C GLU A 90 22.63 5.06 7.08
N LEU A 91 22.11 3.87 6.73
CA LEU A 91 22.94 2.74 6.31
C LEU A 91 23.66 3.03 4.99
N ASP A 92 22.96 3.58 4.00
CA ASP A 92 23.55 3.95 2.71
C ASP A 92 24.66 4.99 2.92
N GLU A 93 24.45 5.99 3.79
CA GLU A 93 25.46 6.97 4.19
C GLU A 93 26.67 6.33 4.89
N LEU A 94 26.44 5.43 5.85
CA LEU A 94 27.51 4.69 6.53
C LEU A 94 28.35 3.86 5.55
N ILE A 95 27.69 3.19 4.60
CA ILE A 95 28.36 2.43 3.55
C ILE A 95 29.23 3.36 2.69
N GLN A 96 28.71 4.52 2.26
CA GLN A 96 29.50 5.49 1.49
C GLN A 96 30.73 5.98 2.27
N ILE A 97 30.58 6.29 3.55
CA ILE A 97 31.67 6.71 4.43
C ILE A 97 32.74 5.60 4.53
N LYS A 98 32.32 4.34 4.73
CA LYS A 98 33.23 3.19 4.78
C LYS A 98 33.93 2.91 3.44
N LEU A 99 33.26 3.16 2.30
CA LEU A 99 33.87 3.04 0.98
C LEU A 99 34.93 4.12 0.74
N LEU A 100 34.68 5.36 1.18
CA LEU A 100 35.65 6.47 1.09
C LEU A 100 36.83 6.27 2.05
N ASN A 101 36.60 5.67 3.21
CA ASN A 101 37.65 5.35 4.18
C ASN A 101 37.51 3.90 4.69
N PRO A 102 38.16 2.93 4.01
CA PRO A 102 38.09 1.51 4.37
C PRO A 102 38.59 1.17 5.77
N LYS A 103 39.33 2.07 6.44
CA LYS A 103 39.86 1.85 7.79
C LYS A 103 38.84 2.12 8.90
N ILE A 104 37.69 2.73 8.60
CA ILE A 104 36.64 2.98 9.60
C ILE A 104 36.12 1.64 10.12
N ASP A 105 36.19 1.40 11.42
CA ASP A 105 35.52 0.24 12.01
C ASP A 105 34.01 0.54 12.13
N ILE A 106 33.20 -0.34 11.57
CA ILE A 106 31.73 -0.25 11.65
C ILE A 106 31.16 -1.25 12.65
N GLY A 107 31.96 -2.21 13.13
CA GLY A 107 31.48 -3.38 13.87
C GLY A 107 31.21 -3.17 15.35
N ASN A 108 31.89 -2.21 15.99
CA ASN A 108 31.79 -1.98 17.44
C ASN A 108 30.91 -0.76 17.78
N ASP A 109 29.98 -0.94 18.74
CA ASP A 109 29.12 0.10 19.35
C ASP A 109 28.41 1.04 18.37
N ASN A 110 27.99 0.51 17.23
CA ASN A 110 27.24 1.27 16.25
C ASN A 110 25.73 1.15 16.51
N GLU A 111 25.14 2.20 17.10
CA GLU A 111 23.71 2.29 17.42
C GLU A 111 22.80 2.03 16.20
N LEU A 112 23.23 2.44 15.00
CA LEU A 112 22.51 2.16 13.77
C LEU A 112 22.53 0.66 13.45
N LEU A 113 23.66 -0.02 13.60
CA LEU A 113 23.72 -1.48 13.38
C LEU A 113 22.90 -2.24 14.41
N GLU A 114 22.89 -1.83 15.68
CA GLU A 114 22.02 -2.43 16.70
C GLU A 114 20.53 -2.19 16.40
N SER A 115 20.17 -1.00 15.93
CA SER A 115 18.81 -0.69 15.48
C SER A 115 18.39 -1.56 14.29
N LEU A 116 19.29 -1.78 13.33
CA LEU A 116 19.06 -2.67 12.19
C LEU A 116 18.94 -4.14 12.62
N LYS A 117 19.79 -4.62 13.54
CA LYS A 117 19.68 -5.97 14.10
C LYS A 117 18.34 -6.16 14.79
N LEU A 118 17.90 -5.19 15.59
CA LEU A 118 16.60 -5.23 16.26
C LEU A 118 15.44 -5.25 15.26
N LEU A 119 15.50 -4.41 14.23
CA LEU A 119 14.49 -4.34 13.18
C LEU A 119 14.36 -5.66 12.41
N VAL A 120 15.48 -6.25 12.02
CA VAL A 120 15.51 -7.52 11.26
C VAL A 120 15.06 -8.68 12.15
N SER A 121 15.54 -8.76 13.39
CA SER A 121 15.19 -9.84 14.32
C SER A 121 13.73 -9.77 14.79
N GLY A 122 13.15 -8.57 14.84
CA GLY A 122 11.76 -8.34 15.21
C GLY A 122 10.78 -8.37 14.03
N ASP A 123 11.25 -8.66 12.81
CA ASP A 123 10.41 -8.59 11.62
C ASP A 123 9.35 -9.70 11.61
N ARG A 124 8.09 -9.27 11.55
CA ARG A 124 6.92 -10.16 11.48
C ARG A 124 6.43 -10.35 10.05
N CYS A 125 7.14 -9.82 9.06
CA CYS A 125 6.74 -9.79 7.66
C CYS A 125 5.33 -9.21 7.48
N GLU A 126 5.06 -8.11 8.18
CA GLU A 126 3.78 -7.40 8.09
C GLU A 126 3.63 -6.64 6.75
N GLY A 127 4.70 -6.54 5.96
CA GLY A 127 4.71 -6.02 4.61
C GLY A 127 3.97 -6.98 3.69
N ARG A 128 2.65 -6.78 3.59
CA ARG A 128 1.77 -7.58 2.73
C ARG A 128 2.06 -7.24 1.28
N PHE A 129 3.05 -7.93 0.70
CA PHE A 129 3.39 -7.78 -0.70
C PHE A 129 2.18 -8.03 -1.59
N VAL A 130 1.99 -7.17 -2.60
CA VAL A 130 0.96 -7.34 -3.62
C VAL A 130 1.64 -7.41 -4.98
N TYR A 131 1.72 -8.61 -5.55
CA TYR A 131 2.20 -8.79 -6.93
C TYR A 131 1.22 -8.19 -7.93
N GLY A 132 1.72 -7.39 -8.88
CA GLY A 132 0.98 -7.00 -10.07
C GLY A 132 -0.09 -5.91 -9.88
N ARG A 133 0.05 -4.99 -8.92
CA ARG A 133 -0.83 -3.81 -8.85
C ARG A 133 -0.65 -2.96 -10.11
N LYS A 134 -1.66 -2.95 -10.98
CA LYS A 134 -1.69 -2.02 -12.11
C LYS A 134 -1.98 -0.62 -11.58
N VAL A 135 -0.93 0.20 -11.41
CA VAL A 135 -1.10 1.65 -11.29
C VAL A 135 -1.57 2.14 -12.64
N SER A 136 -2.82 2.58 -12.75
CA SER A 136 -3.32 3.18 -13.98
C SER A 136 -2.44 4.39 -14.31
N PRO A 137 -1.88 4.49 -15.54
CA PRO A 137 -1.07 5.63 -15.89
C PRO A 137 -1.94 6.89 -15.79
N ILE A 138 -1.43 7.90 -15.09
CA ILE A 138 -2.00 9.25 -15.09
C ILE A 138 -2.04 9.71 -16.55
N SER A 139 -3.24 9.68 -17.13
CA SER A 139 -3.52 10.32 -18.40
C SER A 139 -3.32 11.82 -18.22
N LYS A 140 -2.16 12.30 -18.64
CA LYS A 140 -2.01 13.67 -19.12
C LYS A 140 -2.64 13.70 -20.51
N ASN A 141 -3.82 14.33 -20.66
CA ASN A 141 -3.98 15.48 -21.56
C ASN A 141 -5.45 15.82 -21.86
N SER A 142 -5.68 17.14 -21.83
CA SER A 142 -6.51 17.99 -22.71
C SER A 142 -7.82 17.41 -23.27
N GLY A 143 -8.89 18.13 -22.98
CA GLY A 143 -10.24 17.80 -23.45
C GLY A 143 -10.43 17.77 -24.95
N LYS A 144 -11.45 17.02 -25.35
CA LYS A 144 -12.49 17.43 -26.29
C LYS A 144 -13.62 16.41 -26.23
N GLU A 145 -14.83 16.92 -26.06
CA GLU A 145 -16.09 16.19 -26.26
C GLU A 145 -16.16 15.62 -27.68
N SER A 146 -16.73 14.42 -27.83
CA SER A 146 -17.39 13.97 -29.06
C SER A 146 -18.30 12.78 -28.75
N VAL A 147 -19.60 13.05 -28.77
CA VAL A 147 -20.74 12.13 -28.69
C VAL A 147 -20.78 11.20 -29.91
N LYS A 148 -21.07 9.90 -29.73
CA LYS A 148 -21.98 9.15 -30.62
C LYS A 148 -22.86 8.16 -29.83
N LYS A 149 -24.13 8.13 -30.25
CA LYS A 149 -25.35 7.73 -29.54
C LYS A 149 -25.64 6.21 -29.51
N SER A 150 -26.49 5.89 -28.55
CA SER A 150 -27.24 4.65 -28.24
C SER A 150 -28.03 4.02 -29.41
N PRO A 151 -28.70 2.88 -29.17
CA PRO A 151 -30.14 2.99 -28.94
C PRO A 151 -30.65 2.27 -27.68
N SER A 152 -31.68 2.89 -27.11
CA SER A 152 -32.47 2.51 -25.96
C SER A 152 -33.57 1.50 -26.29
N SER A 153 -33.84 0.55 -25.37
CA SER A 153 -35.20 0.12 -25.00
C SER A 153 -35.12 -0.50 -23.59
N THR A 154 -35.62 0.19 -22.56
CA THR A 154 -36.99 0.12 -22.00
C THR A 154 -37.11 -0.91 -20.87
N ASN A 155 -37.23 -0.36 -19.65
CA ASN A 155 -37.90 -0.87 -18.45
C ASN A 155 -37.49 -2.21 -17.83
N GLY A 156 -37.05 -2.14 -16.57
CA GLY A 156 -37.20 -3.23 -15.61
C GLY A 156 -36.11 -3.24 -14.56
N ASN A 157 -36.48 -2.90 -13.33
CA ASN A 157 -35.68 -3.02 -12.10
C ASN A 157 -34.72 -4.21 -12.09
N ILE A 158 -33.41 -3.97 -11.97
CA ILE A 158 -32.46 -4.97 -11.46
C ILE A 158 -31.66 -4.30 -10.36
N ALA A 159 -31.84 -4.82 -9.15
CA ALA A 159 -31.17 -4.42 -7.94
C ALA A 159 -29.65 -4.52 -8.08
N GLU A 160 -28.94 -3.42 -7.78
CA GLU A 160 -27.50 -3.41 -7.49
C GLU A 160 -27.24 -4.15 -6.17
N HIS A 161 -27.36 -5.48 -6.20
CA HIS A 161 -27.08 -6.34 -5.07
C HIS A 161 -25.56 -6.57 -4.94
N ASP A 162 -24.96 -5.93 -3.93
CA ASP A 162 -24.02 -6.59 -3.01
C ASP A 162 -22.55 -6.89 -3.42
N ASN A 163 -21.85 -5.98 -4.09
CA ASN A 163 -20.48 -6.30 -4.54
C ASN A 163 -19.34 -5.95 -3.54
N SER A 164 -19.36 -4.80 -2.85
CA SER A 164 -18.15 -4.33 -2.15
C SER A 164 -17.68 -5.20 -0.97
N LYS A 165 -18.60 -5.78 -0.18
CA LYS A 165 -18.23 -6.64 0.95
C LYS A 165 -17.65 -7.98 0.48
N ASN A 166 -18.33 -8.62 -0.48
CA ASN A 166 -17.90 -9.88 -1.08
C ASN A 166 -16.60 -9.72 -1.88
N HIS A 167 -16.45 -8.60 -2.59
CA HIS A 167 -15.23 -8.28 -3.32
C HIS A 167 -14.03 -8.10 -2.38
N LEU A 168 -14.21 -7.35 -1.28
CA LEU A 168 -13.17 -7.20 -0.25
C LEU A 168 -12.80 -8.54 0.38
N GLN A 169 -13.78 -9.35 0.77
CA GLN A 169 -13.54 -10.66 1.35
C GLN A 169 -12.79 -11.60 0.38
N THR A 170 -13.20 -11.62 -0.89
CA THR A 170 -12.54 -12.43 -1.93
C THR A 170 -11.10 -12.00 -2.16
N LEU A 171 -10.86 -10.68 -2.20
CA LEU A 171 -9.52 -10.11 -2.36
C LEU A 171 -8.62 -10.50 -1.19
N LEU A 172 -9.12 -10.40 0.04
CA LEU A 172 -8.37 -10.78 1.24
C LEU A 172 -8.09 -12.29 1.29
N LEU A 173 -9.07 -13.14 0.97
CA LEU A 173 -8.87 -14.59 0.92
C LEU A 173 -7.84 -15.00 -0.14
N ARG A 174 -7.88 -14.39 -1.34
CA ARG A 174 -6.89 -14.65 -2.39
C ARG A 174 -5.48 -14.21 -1.99
N ALA A 175 -5.37 -13.17 -1.19
CA ALA A 175 -4.11 -12.72 -0.59
C ALA A 175 -3.69 -13.57 0.63
N GLY A 176 -4.36 -14.68 0.93
CA GLY A 176 -4.05 -15.56 2.05
C GLY A 176 -4.38 -14.95 3.43
N HIS A 177 -5.29 -13.99 3.49
CA HIS A 177 -5.64 -13.27 4.72
C HIS A 177 -6.96 -13.76 5.33
N GLN A 178 -7.09 -13.52 6.63
CA GLN A 178 -8.33 -13.75 7.37
C GLN A 178 -9.45 -12.83 6.86
N PRO A 179 -10.71 -13.28 6.94
CA PRO A 179 -11.85 -12.49 6.47
C PRO A 179 -12.01 -11.17 7.26
N PRO A 180 -12.53 -10.10 6.61
CA PRO A 180 -12.69 -8.81 7.25
C PRO A 180 -13.81 -8.82 8.30
N THR A 181 -13.60 -8.09 9.40
CA THR A 181 -14.58 -7.94 10.50
C THR A 181 -15.19 -6.55 10.50
N TYR A 182 -16.49 -6.44 10.79
CA TYR A 182 -17.20 -5.15 10.79
C TYR A 182 -17.67 -4.76 12.19
N LYS A 183 -17.37 -3.51 12.59
CA LYS A 183 -17.89 -2.89 13.81
C LYS A 183 -18.77 -1.71 13.41
N THR A 184 -20.06 -1.78 13.72
CA THR A 184 -21.02 -0.71 13.42
C THR A 184 -21.51 -0.04 14.69
N SER A 185 -21.62 1.28 14.66
CA SER A 185 -22.18 2.08 15.74
C SER A 185 -23.25 3.03 15.20
N GLN A 186 -24.33 3.19 15.95
CA GLN A 186 -25.38 4.15 15.66
C GLN A 186 -24.98 5.52 16.21
N LEU A 187 -25.12 6.56 15.39
CA LEU A 187 -24.82 7.95 15.71
C LEU A 187 -26.08 8.66 16.21
N LYS A 188 -25.88 9.80 16.89
CA LYS A 188 -26.96 10.64 17.46
C LYS A 188 -27.98 11.15 16.43
N ASN A 189 -27.63 11.15 15.14
CA ASN A 189 -28.48 11.62 14.05
C ASN A 189 -29.25 10.49 13.33
N ASN A 190 -29.49 9.36 14.00
CA ASN A 190 -30.12 8.15 13.43
C ASN A 190 -29.40 7.58 12.20
N LYS A 191 -28.12 7.90 12.00
CA LYS A 191 -27.26 7.28 10.99
C LYS A 191 -26.38 6.23 11.64
N PHE A 192 -25.92 5.28 10.84
CA PHE A 192 -24.96 4.25 11.22
C PHE A 192 -23.60 4.57 10.62
N ARG A 193 -22.53 4.33 11.37
CA ARG A 193 -21.15 4.36 10.88
C ARG A 193 -20.52 3.01 11.15
N SER A 194 -19.83 2.47 10.16
CA SER A 194 -19.15 1.19 10.29
C SER A 194 -17.66 1.36 10.04
N THR A 195 -16.87 0.57 10.76
CA THR A 195 -15.45 0.37 10.53
C THR A 195 -15.24 -1.07 10.09
N VAL A 196 -14.54 -1.27 8.99
CA VAL A 196 -14.05 -2.61 8.59
C VAL A 196 -12.63 -2.77 9.07
N VAL A 197 -12.36 -3.91 9.69
CA VAL A 197 -11.07 -4.26 10.28
C VAL A 197 -10.58 -5.53 9.61
N PHE A 198 -9.41 -5.46 9.01
CA PHE A 198 -8.68 -6.63 8.53
C PHE A 198 -7.22 -6.33 8.68
N ASN A 199 -6.42 -7.36 8.97
CA ASN A 199 -4.96 -7.23 8.87
C ASN A 199 -4.32 -6.15 9.78
N GLY A 200 -5.00 -5.77 10.87
CA GLY A 200 -4.58 -4.68 11.76
C GLY A 200 -4.84 -3.27 11.19
N LEU A 201 -5.57 -3.17 10.09
CA LEU A 201 -6.00 -1.93 9.44
C LEU A 201 -7.49 -1.71 9.68
N ASP A 202 -7.84 -0.45 9.95
CA ASP A 202 -9.21 -0.01 10.22
C ASP A 202 -9.62 1.03 9.17
N PHE A 203 -10.70 0.75 8.43
CA PHE A 203 -11.25 1.66 7.44
C PHE A 203 -12.66 2.08 7.83
N VAL A 204 -12.86 3.38 8.00
CA VAL A 204 -14.13 3.94 8.49
C VAL A 204 -14.96 4.41 7.30
N GLY A 205 -16.15 3.82 7.14
CA GLY A 205 -17.11 4.22 6.12
C GLY A 205 -17.85 5.52 6.45
N GLN A 206 -18.47 6.10 5.44
CA GLN A 206 -19.31 7.27 5.58
C GLN A 206 -20.60 6.97 6.39
N PRO A 207 -21.11 7.95 7.18
CA PRO A 207 -22.38 7.79 7.89
C PRO A 207 -23.53 7.51 6.93
N SER A 208 -24.28 6.43 7.17
CA SER A 208 -25.32 5.92 6.27
C SER A 208 -26.64 5.68 6.99
N GLY A 209 -27.75 5.61 6.25
CA GLY A 209 -29.09 5.40 6.83
C GLY A 209 -29.34 4.00 7.41
N SER A 210 -28.50 3.02 7.12
CA SER A 210 -28.63 1.65 7.64
C SER A 210 -27.28 1.03 7.94
N LYS A 211 -27.26 0.05 8.85
CA LYS A 211 -26.07 -0.75 9.16
C LYS A 211 -25.45 -1.38 7.90
N LYS A 212 -26.28 -1.97 7.02
CA LYS A 212 -25.82 -2.59 5.77
C LYS A 212 -25.11 -1.58 4.84
N LEU A 213 -25.67 -0.38 4.67
CA LEU A 213 -25.05 0.67 3.85
C LEU A 213 -23.77 1.21 4.47
N ALA A 214 -23.72 1.33 5.79
CA ALA A 214 -22.52 1.75 6.51
C ALA A 214 -21.37 0.74 6.36
N GLU A 215 -21.67 -0.57 6.48
CA GLU A 215 -20.70 -1.64 6.23
C GLU A 215 -20.23 -1.66 4.77
N LYS A 216 -21.15 -1.48 3.81
CA LYS A 216 -20.81 -1.36 2.38
C LYS A 216 -19.88 -0.17 2.12
N SER A 217 -20.16 0.97 2.74
CA SER A 217 -19.30 2.16 2.63
C SER A 217 -17.91 1.90 3.21
N ALA A 218 -17.81 1.26 4.39
CA ALA A 218 -16.52 0.90 4.97
C ALA A 218 -15.73 -0.07 4.08
N ALA A 219 -16.42 -1.07 3.51
CA ALA A 219 -15.80 -1.99 2.55
C ALA A 219 -15.32 -1.27 1.28
N SER A 220 -16.06 -0.28 0.80
CA SER A 220 -15.68 0.53 -0.36
C SER A 220 -14.46 1.39 -0.08
N GLU A 221 -14.35 2.00 1.10
CA GLU A 221 -13.16 2.78 1.51
C GLU A 221 -11.92 1.87 1.58
N ALA A 222 -12.06 0.69 2.17
CA ALA A 222 -11.00 -0.33 2.19
C ALA A 222 -10.61 -0.77 0.78
N LEU A 223 -11.59 -1.03 -0.11
CA LEU A 223 -11.32 -1.42 -1.48
C LEU A 223 -10.63 -0.32 -2.27
N GLN A 224 -11.07 0.93 -2.18
CA GLN A 224 -10.41 2.06 -2.83
C GLN A 224 -8.96 2.21 -2.37
N TRP A 225 -8.70 1.99 -1.08
CA TRP A 225 -7.34 1.98 -0.54
C TRP A 225 -6.51 0.82 -1.11
N LEU A 226 -7.07 -0.39 -1.16
CA LEU A 226 -6.41 -1.59 -1.70
C LEU A 226 -6.16 -1.48 -3.21
N THR A 227 -7.14 -1.04 -4.00
CA THR A 227 -7.06 -0.95 -5.46
C THR A 227 -6.36 0.32 -5.93
N GLY A 228 -6.17 1.32 -5.06
CA GLY A 228 -5.47 2.56 -5.40
C GLY A 228 -6.32 3.55 -6.18
N GLU A 229 -7.64 3.39 -6.19
CA GLU A 229 -8.58 4.35 -6.79
C GLU A 229 -8.78 5.56 -5.86
N THR A 230 -7.73 6.36 -5.69
CA THR A 230 -7.87 7.66 -5.02
C THR A 230 -8.56 8.65 -5.96
N GLN A 231 -9.89 8.71 -5.95
CA GLN A 231 -10.62 9.93 -6.34
C GLN A 231 -10.54 11.03 -5.26
N SER A 232 -9.88 10.77 -4.13
CA SER A 232 -9.83 11.70 -3.00
C SER A 232 -8.77 12.80 -3.10
N SER A 233 -7.77 12.66 -3.99
CA SER A 233 -6.68 13.64 -4.10
C SER A 233 -7.15 14.99 -4.65
N GLN A 234 -8.16 14.99 -5.53
CA GLN A 234 -8.71 16.23 -6.11
C GLN A 234 -9.73 16.89 -5.17
N LYS A 235 -10.62 16.11 -4.54
CA LYS A 235 -11.64 16.63 -3.61
C LYS A 235 -11.04 17.18 -2.31
N ALA A 236 -9.95 16.60 -1.81
CA ALA A 236 -9.24 17.12 -0.64
C ALA A 236 -8.55 18.47 -0.92
N MET A 237 -7.90 18.60 -2.09
CA MET A 237 -7.27 19.85 -2.55
C MET A 237 -8.30 20.97 -2.80
N ASP A 238 -9.46 20.62 -3.38
CA ASP A 238 -10.54 21.57 -3.65
C ASP A 238 -11.23 22.04 -2.36
N HIS A 239 -11.39 21.15 -1.36
CA HIS A 239 -11.95 21.50 -0.06
C HIS A 239 -10.99 22.39 0.75
N ILE A 240 -9.70 22.08 0.74
CA ILE A 240 -8.67 22.91 1.38
C ILE A 240 -8.57 24.28 0.67
N SER A 241 -8.69 24.32 -0.65
CA SER A 241 -8.72 25.58 -1.43
C SER A 241 -9.97 26.43 -1.16
N THR A 242 -11.12 25.81 -0.91
CA THR A 242 -12.34 26.55 -0.51
C THR A 242 -12.25 27.08 0.92
N ILE A 243 -11.62 26.34 1.83
CA ILE A 243 -11.38 26.76 3.22
C ILE A 243 -10.37 27.93 3.28
N LEU A 244 -9.27 27.85 2.51
CA LEU A 244 -8.24 28.91 2.43
C LEU A 244 -8.74 30.19 1.74
N LYS A 245 -9.62 30.07 0.73
CA LYS A 245 -10.27 31.24 0.09
C LYS A 245 -11.31 31.93 1.00
N LYS A 246 -12.01 31.17 1.86
CA LYS A 246 -12.95 31.73 2.85
C LYS A 246 -12.22 32.53 3.95
N SER A 247 -11.02 32.10 4.33
CA SER A 247 -10.15 32.79 5.30
C SER A 247 -9.66 34.15 4.78
N LYS A 248 -9.20 34.24 3.51
CA LYS A 248 -8.75 35.52 2.91
C LYS A 248 -9.85 36.56 2.74
N LYS A 249 -11.12 36.17 2.67
CA LYS A 249 -12.26 37.11 2.54
C LYS A 249 -12.63 37.77 3.88
N LYS A 250 -12.16 37.23 5.02
CA LYS A 250 -12.43 37.77 6.37
C LYS A 250 -11.40 38.79 6.86
N ASN A 251 -10.24 38.93 6.19
CA ASN A 251 -9.14 39.82 6.59
C ASN A 251 -8.97 41.07 5.71
N ARG A 252 -9.99 41.52 4.98
CA ARG A 252 -9.98 42.86 4.37
C ARG A 252 -10.50 43.88 5.38
N VAL A 253 -9.57 44.52 6.11
CA VAL A 253 -9.82 45.73 6.90
C VAL A 253 -10.22 46.86 5.94
N PRO A 254 -11.29 47.64 6.22
CA PRO A 254 -11.66 48.79 5.41
C PRO A 254 -10.70 49.94 5.71
N THR A 255 -9.94 50.40 4.72
CA THR A 255 -9.23 51.68 4.79
C THR A 255 -10.24 52.80 4.59
N SER A 256 -10.62 53.48 5.67
CA SER A 256 -11.38 54.73 5.65
C SER A 256 -10.52 55.85 5.08
N LYS A 257 -11.02 56.50 4.01
CA LYS A 257 -10.65 57.85 3.60
C LYS A 257 -11.27 58.88 4.56
N TRP A 258 -10.72 60.10 4.47
CA TRP A 258 -11.26 61.44 4.79
C TRP A 258 -10.66 62.11 6.02
N GLY A 259 -10.11 63.30 5.79
CA GLY A 259 -9.48 64.22 6.74
C GLY A 259 -8.32 64.94 6.09
#